data_AF-A0A662R289-F1
#
_entry.id   AF-A0A662R289-F1
#
_cell.length_a   1.000
_cell.length_b   1.000
_cell.length_c   1.000
_cell.angle_alpha   90.00
_cell.angle_beta   90.00
_cell.angle_gamma   90.00
#
_symmetry.space_group_name_H-M   'P 1'
#
loop_
_entity.id
_entity.type
_entity.pdbx_description
1 polymer ?
#
loop_
_entity_poly.entity_id
_entity_poly.type
_entity_poly.pdbx_seq_one_letter_code
_entity_poly.pdbx_strand_id
1 'polypeptide(L)' 'MSRDLTVCVVSLLQEAENISYLDALAATGIRGLRVANESGAEVVLNDWNKEAYELCVRNTQLCGRKVEVLN' A
#
# COMPACT_ATOMS: atom_id res chain seq x y z
N MET A 1 -10.88 6.40 8.70
CA MET A 1 -10.98 7.85 8.43
C MET A 1 -9.71 8.45 7.84
N SER A 2 -8.52 8.25 8.39
CA SER A 2 -7.29 8.81 7.80
C SER A 2 -6.88 8.18 6.45
N ARG A 3 -7.27 6.93 6.19
CA ARG A 3 -6.87 6.18 4.98
C ARG A 3 -7.59 6.64 3.71
N ASP A 4 -8.86 7.05 3.80
CA ASP A 4 -9.65 7.50 2.64
C ASP A 4 -9.08 8.79 2.04
N LEU A 5 -8.66 9.72 2.91
CA LEU A 5 -7.94 10.93 2.51
C LEU A 5 -6.63 10.61 1.79
N THR A 6 -5.86 9.63 2.28
CA THR A 6 -4.64 9.19 1.61
C THR A 6 -4.93 8.66 0.22
N VAL A 7 -5.92 7.78 0.06
CA VAL A 7 -6.31 7.25 -1.25
C VAL A 7 -6.71 8.38 -2.21
N CYS A 8 -7.52 9.33 -1.74
CA CYS A 8 -7.96 10.47 -2.55
C CYS A 8 -6.76 11.30 -3.05
N VAL A 9 -5.86 11.70 -2.15
CA VAL A 9 -4.67 12.50 -2.51
C VAL A 9 -3.75 11.74 -3.45
N VAL A 10 -3.49 10.45 -3.17
CA VAL A 10 -2.62 9.63 -4.03
C VAL A 10 -3.26 9.43 -5.40
N SER A 11 -4.58 9.28 -5.50
CA SER A 11 -5.27 9.16 -6.80
C SER A 11 -5.11 10.40 -7.66
N LEU A 12 -5.24 11.59 -7.05
CA LEU A 12 -5.02 12.86 -7.75
C LEU A 12 -3.57 13.01 -8.24
N LEU A 13 -2.61 12.68 -7.38
CA LEU A 13 -1.18 12.74 -7.75
C LEU A 13 -0.81 11.68 -8.80
N GLN A 14 -1.41 10.49 -8.71
CA GLN A 14 -1.21 9.42 -9.68
C GLN A 14 -1.69 9.82 -11.07
N GLU A 15 -2.85 10.47 -11.17
CA GLU A 15 -3.38 10.96 -12.44
C GLU A 15 -2.53 12.11 -13.01
N ALA A 16 -2.00 12.99 -12.14
CA ALA A 16 -1.21 14.14 -12.56
C ALA A 16 0.23 13.79 -12.98
N GLU A 17 0.90 12.91 -12.23
CA GLU A 17 2.36 12.74 -12.30
C GLU A 17 2.84 11.28 -12.37
N ASN A 18 1.94 10.29 -12.35
CA ASN A 18 2.26 8.85 -12.36
C ASN A 18 3.34 8.48 -11.31
N ILE A 19 2.94 8.50 -10.05
CA ILE A 19 3.82 8.34 -8.89
C ILE A 19 3.91 6.90 -8.39
N SER A 20 4.90 6.63 -7.55
CA SER A 20 4.94 5.44 -6.69
C SER A 20 4.70 5.83 -5.23
N TYR A 21 4.16 4.89 -4.44
CA TYR A 21 3.77 5.13 -3.05
C TYR A 21 4.44 4.14 -2.09
N LEU A 22 5.05 4.65 -1.03
CA LEU A 22 5.67 3.86 0.04
C LEU A 22 4.83 3.94 1.32
N ASP A 23 4.34 2.79 1.80
CA ASP A 23 3.78 2.64 3.15
C ASP A 23 4.90 2.12 4.07
N ALA A 24 5.70 3.04 4.62
CA ALA A 24 6.93 2.71 5.33
C ALA A 24 6.74 1.95 6.66
N LEU A 25 5.55 2.06 7.26
CA LEU A 25 5.13 1.43 8.53
C LEU A 25 3.78 0.74 8.31
N ALA A 26 3.81 -0.30 7.50
CA ALA A 26 2.63 -0.90 6.89
C ALA A 26 1.74 -1.65 7.90
N ALA A 27 2.31 -2.22 8.96
CA ALA A 27 1.66 -3.08 9.94
C ALA A 27 0.90 -4.25 9.29
N THR A 28 -0.39 -4.07 9.00
CA THR A 28 -1.19 -5.07 8.27
C THR A 28 -1.20 -4.87 6.76
N GLY A 29 -0.61 -3.78 6.26
CA GLY A 29 -0.58 -3.38 4.85
C GLY A 29 -1.84 -2.68 4.37
N ILE A 30 -2.86 -2.54 5.23
CA ILE A 30 -4.21 -2.10 4.79
C ILE A 30 -4.24 -0.71 4.16
N ARG A 31 -3.33 0.21 4.52
CA ARG A 31 -3.29 1.54 3.90
C ARG A 31 -2.72 1.43 2.48
N GLY A 32 -1.49 0.93 2.33
CA GLY A 32 -0.90 0.76 1.01
C GLY A 32 -1.68 -0.19 0.10
N LEU A 33 -2.32 -1.25 0.62
CA LEU A 33 -3.18 -2.13 -0.19
C LEU A 33 -4.41 -1.40 -0.75
N ARG A 34 -5.04 -0.53 0.05
CA ARG A 34 -6.14 0.31 -0.45
C ARG A 34 -5.65 1.30 -1.49
N VAL A 35 -4.50 1.92 -1.28
CA VAL A 35 -3.87 2.79 -2.29
C VAL A 35 -3.66 2.02 -3.60
N ALA A 36 -3.00 0.85 -3.56
CA ALA A 36 -2.76 0.03 -4.75
C ALA A 36 -4.06 -0.37 -5.49
N ASN A 37 -5.11 -0.71 -4.74
CA ASN A 37 -6.38 -1.17 -5.31
C ASN A 37 -7.23 -0.02 -5.87
N GLU A 38 -7.27 1.12 -5.18
CA GLU A 38 -8.24 2.19 -5.44
C GLU A 38 -7.64 3.32 -6.30
N SER A 39 -6.33 3.59 -6.21
CA SER A 39 -5.67 4.64 -7.01
C SER A 39 -4.92 4.10 -8.23
N GLY A 40 -4.57 2.81 -8.24
CA GLY A 40 -3.77 2.20 -9.30
C GLY A 40 -2.28 2.57 -9.29
N ALA A 41 -1.81 3.25 -8.24
CA ALA A 41 -0.39 3.56 -8.06
C ALA A 41 0.43 2.28 -7.78
N GLU A 42 1.70 2.29 -8.16
CA GLU A 42 2.66 1.28 -7.71
C GLU A 42 2.93 1.47 -6.21
N VAL A 43 2.86 0.39 -5.44
CA VAL A 43 2.98 0.45 -3.98
C VAL A 43 4.07 -0.49 -3.47
N VAL A 44 4.86 0.04 -2.53
CA VAL A 44 5.78 -0.72 -1.68
C VAL A 44 5.28 -0.66 -0.24
N LEU A 45 5.16 -1.82 0.41
CA LEU A 45 4.85 -1.96 1.83
C LEU A 45 6.12 -2.31 2.57
N ASN A 46 6.41 -1.62 3.67
CA ASN A 46 7.53 -1.93 4.53
C ASN A 46 7.06 -2.04 5.98
N ASP A 47 7.54 -3.06 6.68
CA ASP A 47 7.45 -3.09 8.14
C ASP A 47 8.62 -3.86 8.74
N TRP A 48 9.30 -3.25 9.71
CA TRP A 48 10.43 -3.83 10.41
C TRP A 48 10.05 -5.06 11.25
N ASN A 49 8.80 -5.14 11.71
CA ASN A 49 8.35 -6.26 12.52
C ASN A 49 8.07 -7.48 11.62
N LYS A 50 8.74 -8.60 11.91
CA LYS A 50 8.62 -9.83 11.10
C LYS A 50 7.18 -10.36 11.00
N GLU A 51 6.41 -10.31 12.09
CA GLU A 51 5.02 -10.80 12.08
C GLU A 51 4.12 -9.88 11.24
N ALA A 52 4.37 -8.57 11.29
CA ALA A 52 3.71 -7.58 10.45
C ALA A 52 4.04 -7.78 8.97
N TYR A 53 5.32 -8.04 8.64
CA TYR A 53 5.76 -8.39 7.29
C TYR A 53 5.01 -9.63 6.78
N GLU A 54 5.02 -10.74 7.53
CA GLU A 54 4.34 -11.98 7.14
C GLU A 54 2.83 -11.77 6.97
N LEU A 55 2.22 -10.95 7.82
CA LEU A 55 0.82 -10.57 7.70
C LEU A 55 0.55 -9.73 6.45
N CYS A 56 1.41 -8.76 6.13
CA CYS A 56 1.34 -7.95 4.90
C CYS A 56 1.41 -8.82 3.65
N VAL A 57 2.33 -9.79 3.61
CA VAL A 57 2.48 -10.74 2.50
C VAL A 57 1.20 -11.53 2.28
N ARG A 58 0.61 -12.10 3.35
CA ARG A 58 -0.66 -12.83 3.26
C ARG A 58 -1.81 -11.94 2.75
N ASN A 59 -1.93 -10.71 3.27
CA ASN A 59 -2.98 -9.79 2.86
C ASN A 59 -2.83 -9.37 1.39
N THR A 60 -1.60 -9.18 0.91
CA THR A 60 -1.32 -8.88 -0.49
C THR A 60 -1.79 -10.00 -1.41
N GLN A 61 -1.53 -11.25 -1.05
CA GLN A 61 -1.98 -12.43 -1.79
C GLN A 61 -3.52 -12.51 -1.86
N LEU A 62 -4.22 -12.16 -0.79
CA LEU A 62 -5.69 -12.13 -0.76
C LEU A 62 -6.28 -11.03 -1.65
N CYS A 63 -5.60 -9.90 -1.81
CA CYS A 63 -6.06 -8.78 -2.64
C CYS A 63 -5.82 -8.99 -4.16
N GLY A 64 -4.95 -9.92 -4.56
CA GLY A 64 -4.71 -10.25 -5.96
C GLY A 64 -3.97 -9.18 -6.78
N ARG A 65 -3.42 -8.15 -6.14
CA ARG A 65 -2.54 -7.14 -6.78
C ARG A 65 -1.07 -7.47 -6.55
N LYS A 66 -0.23 -7.07 -7.51
CA LYS A 66 1.23 -7.09 -7.35
C LYS A 66 1.62 -5.85 -6.55
N VAL A 67 1.95 -6.06 -5.28
CA VAL A 67 2.49 -5.05 -4.35
C VAL A 67 3.79 -5.62 -3.81
N GLU A 68 4.85 -4.81 -3.77
CA GLU A 68 6.13 -5.22 -3.21
C GLU A 68 6.08 -5.10 -1.68
N VAL A 69 6.61 -6.11 -0.97
CA VAL A 69 6.67 -6.11 0.50
C VAL A 69 8.10 -6.32 0.95
N LEU A 70 8.61 -5.40 1.76
CA LEU A 70 9.95 -5.36 2.32
C LEU A 70 9.89 -5.41 3.87
N ASN A 71 10.98 -5.89 4.49
CA ASN A 71 11.15 -5.92 5.94
C ASN A 71 12.36 -5.07 6.34
#